data_AF-A0A940J2H4-F1
#
_entry.id   AF-A0A940J2H4-F1
#
_cell.length_a   1.000
_cell.length_b   1.000
_cell.length_c   1.000
_cell.angle_alpha   90.00
_cell.angle_beta   90.00
_cell.angle_gamma   90.00
#
_symmetry.space_group_name_H-M   'P 1'
#
loop_
_entity.id
_entity.type
_entity.pdbx_description
1 polymer ?
#
loop_
_entity_poly.entity_id
_entity_poly.type
_entity_poly.pdbx_seq_one_letter_code
_entity_poly.pdbx_strand_id
1 'polypeptide(L)'
;MEIVLPLLTLVIGFLAGALLVRRRADRLPGDPAVDQALLQDGLDRLHDKMRDLEHQRVSWQSVLHQQVDEVRHSTDTLRRETAALATALRKPQVRGQWGELHLRRSVELAGLVEHCDFAQQVHLAGPDGAQRPDLVVHLAGGKSLVVDAKVPLAAYLDALATDDPDEQAAELARHARQLRAHVDQLAAKAYWRALDHTPEFVVLFVPAESSLAAALEAEPGLLEYAAARNVVLASPTTLIALLRTVAHGWTTETLAERTREIHQLGRDLYGRLGTVGRHLDKLGRSLKGSVEAYNSAVGSLEQRVFVTARHFRDVADLHEPLPAPRPVEEAPRPLSAVELLDAVAEDRDELPDLRERPHGVPPSEYRRADLP
;
A
#
# COMPACT_ATOMS: atom_id res chain seq x y z
N MET A 1 -39.92 37.84 64.63
CA MET A 1 -40.08 36.80 65.67
C MET A 1 -39.17 35.60 65.35
N GLU A 2 -37.89 35.87 65.05
CA GLU A 2 -36.93 34.86 64.53
C GLU A 2 -35.67 34.70 65.40
N ILE A 3 -35.52 35.45 66.49
CA ILE A 3 -34.32 35.41 67.35
C ILE A 3 -34.55 34.60 68.64
N VAL A 4 -35.80 34.30 69.00
CA VAL A 4 -36.12 33.63 70.28
C VAL A 4 -35.84 32.11 70.23
N LEU A 5 -35.96 31.48 69.06
CA LEU A 5 -35.71 30.05 68.86
C LEU A 5 -34.21 29.63 68.95
N PRO A 6 -33.24 30.36 68.36
CA PRO A 6 -31.81 30.03 68.49
C PRO A 6 -31.28 30.31 69.91
N LEU A 7 -31.86 31.27 70.63
CA LEU A 7 -31.42 31.56 72.00
C LEU A 7 -31.88 30.47 72.98
N LEU A 8 -33.07 29.89 72.78
CA LEU A 8 -33.58 28.79 73.60
C LEU A 8 -32.77 27.50 73.39
N THR A 9 -32.35 27.21 72.16
CA THR A 9 -31.50 26.05 71.86
C THR A 9 -30.08 26.21 72.40
N LEU A 10 -29.53 27.42 72.41
CA LEU A 10 -28.24 27.72 73.04
C LEU A 10 -28.31 27.57 74.56
N VAL A 11 -29.41 28.02 75.19
CA VAL A 11 -29.61 27.88 76.64
C VAL A 11 -29.84 26.43 77.05
N ILE A 12 -30.61 25.66 76.27
CA ILE A 12 -30.80 24.21 76.51
C ILE A 12 -29.49 23.44 76.27
N GLY A 13 -28.73 23.78 75.23
CA GLY A 13 -27.41 23.20 74.98
C GLY A 13 -26.40 23.52 76.08
N PHE A 14 -26.44 24.74 76.62
CA PHE A 14 -25.60 25.16 77.75
C PHE A 14 -26.02 24.48 79.06
N LEU A 15 -27.33 24.32 79.31
CA LEU A 15 -27.85 23.57 80.47
C LEU A 15 -27.56 22.07 80.37
N ALA A 16 -27.69 21.47 79.18
CA ALA A 16 -27.33 20.07 78.93
C ALA A 16 -25.82 19.85 79.05
N GLY A 17 -25.01 20.78 78.54
CA GLY A 17 -23.55 20.80 78.70
C GLY A 17 -23.13 20.94 80.17
N ALA A 18 -23.75 21.85 80.91
CA ALA A 18 -23.50 22.03 82.35
C ALA A 18 -23.96 20.81 83.17
N LEU A 19 -25.07 20.16 82.80
CA LEU A 19 -25.55 18.94 83.45
C LEU A 19 -24.67 17.72 83.13
N LEU A 20 -24.12 17.62 81.91
CA LEU A 20 -23.14 16.59 81.52
C LEU A 20 -21.79 16.80 82.21
N VAL A 21 -21.32 18.05 82.33
CA VAL A 21 -20.10 18.39 83.09
C VAL A 21 -20.30 18.10 84.57
N ARG A 22 -21.47 18.40 85.14
CA ARG A 22 -21.78 18.12 86.54
C ARG A 22 -22.00 16.63 86.82
N ARG A 23 -22.53 15.85 85.87
CA ARG A 23 -22.56 14.37 85.94
C ARG A 23 -21.19 13.71 85.74
N ARG A 24 -20.24 14.39 85.08
CA ARG A 24 -18.86 13.90 84.92
C ARG A 24 -18.01 14.16 86.18
N ALA A 25 -18.40 15.13 86.99
CA ALA A 25 -17.74 15.46 88.26
C ALA A 25 -18.03 14.45 89.40
N ASP A 26 -19.03 13.56 89.25
CA ASP A 26 -19.31 12.49 90.22
C ASP A 26 -18.64 11.15 89.87
N ARG A 27 -17.65 11.13 88.95
CA ARG A 27 -16.73 10.00 88.85
C ARG A 27 -15.56 10.23 89.80
N LEU A 28 -15.44 9.29 90.76
CA LEU A 28 -14.36 9.07 91.73
C LEU A 28 -13.02 9.67 91.32
N PRO A 29 -12.23 10.23 92.26
CA PRO A 29 -10.91 10.76 91.96
C PRO A 29 -10.06 9.67 91.30
N GLY A 30 -9.71 9.87 90.03
CA GLY A 30 -8.65 9.11 89.38
C GLY A 30 -7.34 9.43 90.08
N ASP A 31 -6.55 8.39 90.34
CA ASP A 31 -5.24 8.50 90.97
C ASP A 31 -4.34 9.45 90.13
N PRO A 32 -3.79 10.55 90.69
CA PRO A 32 -2.92 11.47 89.95
C PRO A 32 -1.68 10.79 89.38
N ALA A 33 -1.28 9.63 89.92
CA ALA A 33 -0.21 8.81 89.34
C ALA A 33 -0.61 8.20 87.98
N VAL A 34 -1.89 7.89 87.77
CA VAL A 34 -2.41 7.27 86.53
C VAL A 34 -2.52 8.31 85.41
N ASP A 35 -2.96 9.53 85.72
CA ASP A 35 -3.02 10.63 84.74
C ASP A 35 -1.62 11.10 84.32
N GLN A 36 -0.67 11.14 85.25
CA GLN A 36 0.73 11.47 84.95
C GLN A 36 1.42 10.37 84.14
N ALA A 37 1.14 9.10 84.43
CA ALA A 37 1.64 7.97 83.64
C ALA A 37 1.05 7.95 82.22
N LEU A 38 -0.23 8.27 82.05
CA LEU A 38 -0.88 8.36 80.73
C LEU A 38 -0.30 9.50 79.89
N LEU A 39 0.04 10.64 80.50
CA LEU A 39 0.68 11.75 79.81
C LEU A 39 2.13 11.42 79.40
N GLN A 40 2.89 10.76 80.27
CA GLN A 40 4.24 10.29 79.97
C GLN A 40 4.21 9.29 78.81
N ASP A 41 3.32 8.31 78.84
CA ASP A 41 3.12 7.35 77.75
C ASP A 41 2.67 8.05 76.44
N GLY A 42 1.84 9.08 76.53
CA GLY A 42 1.47 9.91 75.38
C GLY A 42 2.65 10.66 74.75
N LEU A 43 3.54 11.24 75.59
CA LEU A 43 4.74 11.94 75.15
C LEU A 43 5.79 10.97 74.59
N ASP A 44 5.96 9.80 75.21
CA ASP A 44 6.87 8.75 74.75
C ASP A 44 6.43 8.23 73.37
N ARG A 45 5.13 7.96 73.18
CA ARG A 45 4.59 7.60 71.86
C ARG A 45 4.77 8.70 70.81
N LEU A 46 4.66 9.97 71.20
CA LEU A 46 4.90 11.10 70.30
C LEU A 46 6.38 11.19 69.93
N HIS A 47 7.27 10.97 70.89
CA HIS A 47 8.71 10.92 70.68
C HIS A 47 9.10 9.78 69.73
N ASP A 48 8.54 8.59 69.92
CA ASP A 48 8.72 7.44 69.05
C ASP A 48 8.21 7.73 67.64
N LYS A 49 7.04 8.36 67.50
CA LYS A 49 6.51 8.77 66.19
C LYS A 49 7.37 9.83 65.49
N MET A 50 7.91 10.79 66.23
CA MET A 50 8.84 11.78 65.67
C MET A 50 10.15 11.11 65.23
N ARG A 51 10.65 10.15 66.00
CA ARG A 51 11.85 9.39 65.66
C ARG A 51 11.63 8.51 64.42
N ASP A 52 10.48 7.83 64.33
CA ASP A 52 10.08 7.07 63.14
C ASP A 52 9.98 7.97 61.90
N LEU A 53 9.39 9.16 62.04
CA LEU A 53 9.29 10.13 60.94
C LEU A 53 10.67 10.64 60.51
N GLU A 54 11.58 10.94 61.44
CA GLU A 54 12.94 11.39 61.09
C GLU A 54 13.72 10.25 60.41
N HIS A 55 13.59 9.01 60.89
CA HIS A 55 14.17 7.84 60.22
C HIS A 55 13.59 7.62 58.82
N GLN A 56 12.27 7.73 58.65
CA GLN A 56 11.62 7.67 57.34
C GLN A 56 12.10 8.80 56.43
N ARG A 57 12.22 10.02 56.95
CA ARG A 57 12.72 11.19 56.20
C ARG A 57 14.15 10.98 55.72
N VAL A 58 15.06 10.53 56.58
CA VAL A 58 16.46 10.25 56.21
C VAL A 58 16.55 9.13 55.18
N SER A 59 15.73 8.09 55.32
CA SER A 59 15.62 7.01 54.33
C SER A 59 15.16 7.52 52.97
N TRP A 60 14.07 8.30 52.93
CA TRP A 60 13.54 8.92 51.71
C TRP A 60 14.54 9.88 51.07
N GLN A 61 15.24 10.69 51.86
CA GLN A 61 16.30 11.57 51.35
C GLN A 61 17.45 10.78 50.74
N SER A 62 17.85 9.66 51.35
CA SER A 62 18.89 8.79 50.81
C SER A 62 18.48 8.17 49.46
N VAL A 63 17.24 7.67 49.37
CA VAL A 63 16.68 7.11 48.13
C VAL A 63 16.59 8.16 47.03
N LEU A 64 16.12 9.37 47.36
CA LEU A 64 16.05 10.48 46.40
C LEU A 64 17.44 10.89 45.91
N HIS A 65 18.43 10.99 46.81
CA HIS A 65 19.81 11.27 46.43
C HIS A 65 20.36 10.21 45.46
N GLN A 66 20.11 8.93 45.75
CA GLN A 66 20.53 7.83 44.86
C GLN A 66 19.86 7.91 43.49
N GLN A 67 18.55 8.21 43.42
CA GLN A 67 17.84 8.39 42.15
C GLN A 67 18.37 9.58 41.35
N VAL A 68 18.65 10.71 42.02
CA VAL A 68 19.22 11.89 41.36
C VAL A 68 20.62 11.58 40.82
N ASP A 69 21.45 10.85 41.57
CA ASP A 69 22.77 10.44 41.12
C ASP A 69 22.71 9.44 39.95
N GLU A 70 21.75 8.52 39.95
CA GLU A 70 21.50 7.61 38.83
C GLU A 70 21.06 8.37 37.56
N VAL A 71 20.17 9.35 37.71
CA VAL A 71 19.76 10.23 36.60
C VAL A 71 20.93 11.04 36.06
N ARG A 72 21.78 11.59 36.95
CA ARG A 72 23.00 12.30 36.55
C ARG A 72 23.96 11.38 35.80
N HIS A 73 24.22 10.18 36.31
CA HIS A 73 25.09 9.22 35.67
C HIS A 73 24.57 8.79 34.28
N SER A 74 23.26 8.55 34.18
CA SER A 74 22.60 8.24 32.90
C SER A 74 22.73 9.40 31.92
N THR A 75 22.50 10.64 32.38
CA THR A 75 22.66 11.85 31.56
C THR A 75 24.10 12.03 31.06
N ASP A 76 25.10 11.82 31.92
CA ASP A 76 26.51 11.92 31.55
C ASP A 76 26.93 10.82 30.56
N THR A 77 26.36 9.63 30.69
CA THR A 77 26.60 8.52 29.75
C THR A 77 25.98 8.83 28.39
N LEU A 78 24.73 9.27 28.37
CA LEU A 78 24.03 9.70 27.15
C LEU A 78 24.77 10.84 26.45
N ARG A 79 25.26 11.84 27.21
CA ARG A 79 26.06 12.95 26.65
C ARG A 79 27.35 12.46 26.01
N ARG A 80 28.07 11.54 26.66
CA ARG A 80 29.29 10.93 26.11
C ARG A 80 29.01 10.12 24.83
N GLU A 81 27.98 9.30 24.82
CA GLU A 81 27.59 8.51 23.65
C GLU A 81 27.14 9.39 22.49
N THR A 82 26.37 10.45 22.76
CA THR A 82 25.93 11.42 21.75
C THR A 82 27.11 12.20 21.17
N ALA A 83 28.07 12.61 22.00
CA ALA A 83 29.30 13.26 21.54
C ALA A 83 30.17 12.31 20.70
N ALA A 84 30.26 11.03 21.08
CA ALA A 84 30.95 10.00 20.31
C ALA A 84 30.28 9.77 18.95
N LEU A 85 28.94 9.71 18.90
CA LEU A 85 28.17 9.61 17.66
C LEU A 85 28.38 10.83 16.75
N ALA A 86 28.27 12.04 17.29
CA ALA A 86 28.51 13.28 16.53
C ALA A 86 29.93 13.31 15.95
N THR A 87 30.92 12.89 16.74
CA THR A 87 32.32 12.78 16.29
C THR A 87 32.50 11.71 15.21
N ALA A 88 31.80 10.58 15.33
CA ALA A 88 31.83 9.52 14.33
C ALA A 88 31.20 9.99 13.00
N LEU A 89 30.06 10.69 13.04
CA LEU A 89 29.39 11.24 11.85
C LEU A 89 30.19 12.36 11.15
N ARG A 90 31.16 12.97 11.83
CA ARG A 90 32.12 13.89 11.17
C ARG A 90 33.07 13.15 10.23
N LYS A 91 33.36 11.87 10.45
CA LYS A 91 34.23 11.06 9.57
C LYS A 91 33.50 10.72 8.26
N PRO A 92 34.07 11.02 7.07
CA PRO A 92 33.41 10.77 5.79
C PRO A 92 32.97 9.32 5.54
N GLN A 93 33.80 8.34 5.92
CA GLN A 93 33.51 6.91 5.73
C GLN A 93 32.30 6.44 6.55
N VAL A 94 32.29 6.75 7.85
CA VAL A 94 31.19 6.39 8.76
C VAL A 94 29.90 7.07 8.31
N ARG A 95 30.00 8.33 7.90
CA ARG A 95 28.86 9.10 7.42
C ARG A 95 28.26 8.54 6.12
N GLY A 96 29.11 8.09 5.19
CA GLY A 96 28.68 7.40 3.98
C GLY A 96 27.91 6.11 4.30
N GLN A 97 28.49 5.23 5.13
CA GLN A 97 27.85 3.98 5.57
C GLN A 97 26.54 4.23 6.32
N TRP A 98 26.49 5.27 7.14
CA TRP A 98 25.27 5.67 7.85
C TRP A 98 24.17 6.11 6.87
N GLY A 99 24.53 6.92 5.86
CA GLY A 99 23.62 7.31 4.79
C GLY A 99 23.08 6.13 3.99
N GLU A 100 23.96 5.20 3.58
CA GLU A 100 23.58 3.98 2.86
C GLU A 100 22.66 3.07 3.70
N LEU A 101 22.96 2.91 4.99
CA LEU A 101 22.12 2.13 5.90
C LEU A 101 20.72 2.73 6.03
N HIS A 102 20.62 4.06 6.21
CA HIS A 102 19.33 4.75 6.30
C HIS A 102 18.55 4.71 4.99
N LEU A 103 19.24 4.82 3.86
CA LEU A 103 18.64 4.69 2.54
C LEU A 103 18.02 3.30 2.38
N ARG A 104 18.80 2.24 2.62
CA ARG A 104 18.31 0.86 2.57
C ARG A 104 17.12 0.64 3.48
N ARG A 105 17.21 1.10 4.74
CA ARG A 105 16.10 0.98 5.71
C ARG A 105 14.84 1.70 5.26
N SER A 106 14.96 2.88 4.66
CA SER A 106 13.81 3.63 4.15
C SER A 106 13.10 2.88 3.03
N VAL A 107 13.87 2.26 2.13
CA VAL A 107 13.36 1.48 1.00
C VAL A 107 12.71 0.17 1.47
N GLU A 108 13.32 -0.53 2.42
CA GLU A 108 12.73 -1.70 3.09
C GLU A 108 11.40 -1.37 3.78
N LEU A 109 11.33 -0.23 4.49
CA LEU A 109 10.11 0.23 5.16
C LEU A 109 9.00 0.66 4.17
N ALA A 110 9.38 1.04 2.94
CA ALA A 110 8.42 1.25 1.86
C ALA A 110 7.82 -0.07 1.33
N GLY A 111 8.32 -1.22 1.80
CA GLY A 111 7.85 -2.56 1.42
C GLY A 111 8.59 -3.18 0.24
N LEU A 112 9.73 -2.61 -0.15
CA LEU A 112 10.53 -3.05 -1.29
C LEU A 112 11.58 -4.08 -0.85
N VAL A 113 11.82 -5.08 -1.70
CA VAL A 113 12.75 -6.18 -1.44
C VAL A 113 14.03 -6.00 -2.25
N GLU A 114 15.18 -6.13 -1.61
CA GLU A 114 16.49 -6.04 -2.25
C GLU A 114 16.64 -7.11 -3.35
N HIS A 115 17.25 -6.73 -4.48
CA HIS A 115 17.44 -7.55 -5.70
C HIS A 115 16.16 -7.87 -6.51
N CYS A 116 14.98 -7.63 -5.96
CA CYS A 116 13.70 -7.71 -6.70
C CYS A 116 13.24 -6.33 -7.12
N ASP A 117 13.14 -5.42 -6.15
CA ASP A 117 12.55 -4.10 -6.33
C ASP A 117 13.61 -3.00 -6.32
N PHE A 118 14.82 -3.26 -5.84
CA PHE A 118 15.92 -2.30 -5.89
C PHE A 118 17.30 -2.96 -5.89
N ALA A 119 18.28 -2.24 -6.44
CA ALA A 119 19.68 -2.63 -6.41
C ALA A 119 20.54 -1.45 -5.94
N GLN A 120 21.51 -1.73 -5.08
CA GLN A 120 22.47 -0.74 -4.58
C GLN A 120 23.70 -0.67 -5.47
N GLN A 121 24.29 0.52 -5.57
CA GLN A 121 25.61 0.75 -6.16
C GLN A 121 25.79 0.18 -7.59
N VAL A 122 24.73 0.21 -8.39
CA VAL A 122 24.70 -0.35 -9.75
C VAL A 122 25.63 0.45 -10.66
N HIS A 123 26.42 -0.23 -11.49
CA HIS A 123 27.18 0.43 -12.54
C HIS A 123 26.28 0.63 -13.77
N LEU A 124 25.90 1.88 -14.02
CA LEU A 124 25.19 2.27 -15.23
C LEU A 124 26.21 2.63 -16.30
N ALA A 125 26.19 1.90 -17.42
CA ALA A 125 26.96 2.25 -18.61
C ALA A 125 26.20 3.35 -19.37
N GLY A 126 26.64 4.60 -19.22
CA GLY A 126 26.08 5.74 -19.92
C GLY A 126 26.97 6.22 -21.08
N PRO A 127 26.43 7.04 -22.01
CA PRO A 127 27.19 7.64 -23.10
C PRO A 127 28.36 8.54 -22.62
N ASP A 128 28.26 9.10 -21.41
CA ASP A 128 29.30 9.94 -20.78
C ASP A 128 30.23 9.18 -19.82
N GLY A 129 30.18 7.84 -19.82
CA GLY A 129 31.00 6.96 -18.98
C GLY A 129 30.21 6.17 -17.93
N ALA A 130 30.94 5.41 -17.10
CA ALA A 130 30.34 4.61 -16.04
C ALA A 130 29.84 5.51 -14.90
N GLN A 131 28.53 5.54 -14.68
CA GLN A 131 27.90 6.27 -13.60
C GLN A 131 27.43 5.28 -12.52
N ARG A 132 27.63 5.62 -11.25
CA ARG A 132 27.26 4.76 -10.13
C ARG A 132 26.36 5.54 -9.16
N PRO A 133 25.03 5.41 -9.26
CA PRO A 133 24.14 5.88 -8.21
C PRO A 133 24.22 4.98 -6.98
N ASP A 134 23.83 5.51 -5.82
CA ASP A 134 23.82 4.73 -4.57
C ASP A 134 22.71 3.68 -4.57
N LEU A 135 21.57 3.97 -5.22
CA LEU A 135 20.43 3.07 -5.31
C LEU A 135 19.64 3.29 -6.61
N VAL A 136 19.20 2.19 -7.22
CA VAL A 136 18.22 2.16 -8.30
C VAL A 136 17.02 1.34 -7.84
N VAL A 137 15.83 1.93 -7.83
CA VAL A 137 14.57 1.26 -7.51
C VAL A 137 13.84 0.94 -8.80
N HIS A 138 13.45 -0.31 -8.99
CA HIS A 138 12.61 -0.76 -10.09
C HIS A 138 11.14 -0.59 -9.71
N LEU A 139 10.39 0.07 -10.58
CA LEU A 139 9.00 0.43 -10.39
C LEU A 139 8.12 -0.34 -11.38
N ALA A 140 6.82 -0.38 -11.09
CA ALA A 140 5.82 -0.93 -12.00
C ALA A 140 5.87 -0.24 -13.38
N GLY A 141 5.53 -1.00 -14.43
CA GLY A 141 5.58 -0.50 -15.81
C GLY A 141 7.00 -0.42 -16.40
N GLY A 142 7.96 -1.16 -15.85
CA GLY A 142 9.34 -1.20 -16.34
C GLY A 142 10.15 0.08 -16.06
N LYS A 143 9.61 0.98 -15.22
CA LYS A 143 10.26 2.25 -14.89
C LYS A 143 11.32 2.06 -13.81
N SER A 144 12.35 2.90 -13.79
CA SER A 144 13.35 2.89 -12.70
C SER A 144 13.49 4.28 -12.06
N LEU A 145 13.74 4.33 -10.76
CA LEU A 145 13.97 5.56 -10.01
C LEU A 145 15.38 5.54 -9.45
N VAL A 146 16.14 6.59 -9.72
CA VAL A 146 17.51 6.72 -9.23
C VAL A 146 17.51 7.54 -7.95
N VAL A 147 18.22 7.04 -6.94
CA VAL A 147 18.39 7.70 -5.65
C VAL A 147 19.89 7.80 -5.33
N ASP A 148 20.35 9.01 -5.02
CA ASP A 148 21.71 9.32 -4.58
C ASP A 148 21.63 9.79 -3.13
N ALA A 149 22.34 9.13 -2.22
CA ALA A 149 22.37 9.49 -0.82
C ALA A 149 23.51 10.46 -0.55
N LYS A 150 23.16 11.64 -0.04
CA LYS A 150 24.14 12.62 0.40
C LYS A 150 23.95 13.01 1.84
N VAL A 151 25.07 13.10 2.52
CA VAL A 151 25.11 13.39 3.95
C VAL A 151 26.08 14.56 4.21
N PRO A 152 25.72 15.80 3.83
CA PRO A 152 26.51 16.98 4.17
C PRO A 152 26.22 17.38 5.63
N LEU A 153 26.78 16.64 6.60
CA LEU A 153 26.50 16.92 8.02
C LEU A 153 27.53 17.85 8.70
N ALA A 154 28.67 18.14 8.07
CA ALA A 154 29.75 18.86 8.76
C ALA A 154 29.30 20.26 9.22
N ALA A 155 28.78 21.08 8.31
CA ALA A 155 28.31 22.42 8.62
C ALA A 155 27.10 22.41 9.58
N TYR A 156 26.19 21.46 9.41
CA TYR A 156 25.08 21.27 10.34
C TYR A 156 25.55 20.91 11.76
N LEU A 157 26.54 20.02 11.89
CA LEU A 157 27.11 19.66 13.19
C LEU A 157 27.96 20.78 13.81
N ASP A 158 28.54 21.68 13.01
CA ASP A 158 29.21 22.88 13.49
C ASP A 158 28.19 23.92 14.01
N ALA A 159 27.08 24.12 13.28
CA ALA A 159 25.97 24.97 13.73
C ALA A 159 25.34 24.50 15.06
N LEU A 160 25.30 23.19 15.30
CA LEU A 160 24.81 22.61 16.56
C LEU A 160 25.82 22.69 17.71
N ALA A 161 27.09 22.93 17.42
CA ALA A 161 28.16 22.92 18.41
C ALA A 161 28.58 24.33 18.88
N THR A 162 28.15 25.39 18.17
CA THR A 162 28.40 26.77 18.56
C THR A 162 27.25 27.33 19.40
N ASP A 163 27.60 28.17 20.38
CA ASP A 163 26.67 28.94 21.21
C ASP A 163 26.49 30.38 20.68
N ASP A 164 27.27 30.79 19.67
CA ASP A 164 27.17 32.11 19.03
C ASP A 164 26.06 32.09 17.95
N PRO A 165 24.99 32.90 18.10
CA PRO A 165 23.91 32.96 17.11
C PRO A 165 24.36 33.35 15.70
N ASP A 166 25.36 34.23 15.57
CA ASP A 166 25.83 34.70 14.27
C ASP A 166 26.66 33.61 13.56
N GLU A 167 27.50 32.91 14.31
CA GLU A 167 28.26 31.75 13.80
C GLU A 167 27.31 30.60 13.43
N GLN A 168 26.30 30.33 14.26
CA GLN A 168 25.27 29.33 13.99
C GLN A 168 24.55 29.61 12.67
N ALA A 169 24.10 30.86 12.45
CA ALA A 169 23.44 31.26 11.22
C ALA A 169 24.36 31.11 9.99
N ALA A 170 25.63 31.49 10.12
CA ALA A 170 26.62 31.34 9.05
C ALA A 170 26.85 29.87 8.68
N GLU A 171 26.90 28.97 9.67
CA GLU A 171 27.07 27.54 9.49
C GLU A 171 25.83 26.87 8.85
N LEU A 172 24.62 27.28 9.24
CA LEU A 172 23.39 26.83 8.58
C LEU A 172 23.31 27.30 7.13
N ALA A 173 23.71 28.53 6.83
CA ALA A 173 23.81 29.03 5.45
C ALA A 173 24.90 28.29 4.64
N ARG A 174 25.98 27.87 5.29
CA ARG A 174 27.02 27.01 4.66
C ARG A 174 26.46 25.63 4.35
N HIS A 175 25.69 25.05 5.27
CA HIS A 175 24.99 23.77 5.10
C HIS A 175 24.01 23.78 3.92
N ALA A 176 23.14 24.79 3.83
CA ALA A 176 22.21 24.95 2.71
C ALA A 176 22.94 25.05 1.36
N ARG A 177 24.01 25.85 1.28
CA ARG A 177 24.84 25.97 0.07
C ARG A 177 25.50 24.66 -0.34
N GLN A 178 25.93 23.83 0.63
CA GLN A 178 26.48 22.50 0.33
C GLN A 178 25.41 21.59 -0.28
N LEU A 179 24.18 21.61 0.26
CA LEU A 179 23.08 20.82 -0.29
C LEU A 179 22.70 21.31 -1.70
N ARG A 180 22.65 22.63 -1.93
CA ARG A 180 22.43 23.23 -3.26
C ARG A 180 23.51 22.82 -4.27
N ALA A 181 24.78 22.84 -3.87
CA ALA A 181 25.86 22.39 -4.74
C ALA A 181 25.73 20.89 -5.11
N HIS A 182 25.21 20.06 -4.22
CA HIS A 182 24.92 18.66 -4.52
C HIS A 182 23.73 18.49 -5.47
N VAL A 183 22.70 19.33 -5.36
CA VAL A 183 21.62 19.39 -6.36
C VAL A 183 22.20 19.68 -7.75
N ASP A 184 23.08 20.68 -7.87
CA ASP A 184 23.70 21.02 -9.16
C ASP A 184 24.56 19.88 -9.72
N GLN A 185 25.35 19.23 -8.86
CA GLN A 185 26.15 18.06 -9.24
C GLN A 185 25.28 16.90 -9.71
N LEU A 186 24.17 16.63 -9.02
CA LEU A 186 23.28 15.52 -9.32
C LEU A 186 22.51 15.75 -10.62
N ALA A 187 22.01 16.98 -10.81
CA ALA A 187 21.34 17.39 -12.04
C ALA A 187 22.25 17.25 -13.26
N ALA A 188 23.54 17.58 -13.12
CA ALA A 188 24.52 17.47 -14.19
C ALA A 188 24.81 16.01 -14.61
N LYS A 189 24.72 15.04 -13.69
CA LYS A 189 24.96 13.63 -14.01
C LYS A 189 23.88 13.02 -14.90
N ALA A 190 22.66 13.57 -14.90
CA ALA A 190 21.57 13.18 -15.79
C ALA A 190 21.34 11.65 -15.90
N TYR A 191 21.31 10.94 -14.76
CA TYR A 191 21.16 9.48 -14.70
C TYR A 191 19.99 8.93 -15.53
N TRP A 192 18.91 9.72 -15.68
CA TRP A 192 17.74 9.38 -16.50
C TRP A 192 18.07 9.18 -17.99
N ARG A 193 19.16 9.75 -18.51
CA ARG A 193 19.58 9.55 -19.92
C ARG A 193 20.18 8.16 -20.18
N ALA A 194 20.70 7.50 -19.15
CA ALA A 194 21.31 6.18 -19.27
C ALA A 194 20.29 5.04 -19.10
N LEU A 195 19.02 5.36 -18.84
CA LEU A 195 17.98 4.39 -18.53
C LEU A 195 16.76 4.63 -19.43
N ASP A 196 16.36 3.62 -20.21
CA ASP A 196 15.34 3.73 -21.26
C ASP A 196 13.95 4.15 -20.77
N HIS A 197 13.63 3.86 -19.50
CA HIS A 197 12.30 4.10 -18.91
C HIS A 197 12.46 4.64 -17.49
N THR A 198 12.75 5.93 -17.33
CA THR A 198 12.84 6.54 -16.00
C THR A 198 12.02 7.82 -15.90
N PRO A 199 11.48 8.16 -14.72
CA PRO A 199 11.01 9.51 -14.47
C PRO A 199 12.13 10.49 -14.79
N GLU A 200 11.80 11.65 -15.34
CA GLU A 200 12.78 12.68 -15.69
C GLU A 200 13.42 13.37 -14.47
N PHE A 201 13.41 12.74 -13.29
CA PHE A 201 13.96 13.27 -12.04
C PHE A 201 14.77 12.25 -11.25
N VAL A 202 15.65 12.76 -10.38
CA VAL A 202 16.48 11.97 -9.46
C VAL A 202 16.17 12.38 -8.03
N VAL A 203 16.23 11.44 -7.10
CA VAL A 203 16.06 11.74 -5.67
C VAL A 203 17.43 11.98 -5.03
N LEU A 204 17.60 13.14 -4.41
CA LEU A 204 18.70 13.40 -3.47
C LEU A 204 18.23 13.07 -2.06
N PHE A 205 18.73 11.96 -1.51
CA PHE A 205 18.37 11.48 -0.20
C PHE A 205 19.22 12.11 0.91
N VAL A 206 18.55 12.72 1.89
CA VAL A 206 19.14 13.31 3.10
C VAL A 206 18.68 12.52 4.33
N PRO A 207 19.55 11.72 4.96
CA PRO A 207 19.15 10.75 5.99
C PRO A 207 18.65 11.38 7.30
N ALA A 208 18.96 12.64 7.59
CA ALA A 208 18.49 13.33 8.79
C ALA A 208 17.40 14.36 8.43
N GLU A 209 16.18 14.12 8.91
CA GLU A 209 15.04 15.04 8.75
C GLU A 209 15.38 16.46 9.23
N SER A 210 15.96 16.58 10.44
CA SER A 210 16.34 17.87 11.02
C SER A 210 17.41 18.60 10.22
N SER A 211 18.35 17.86 9.61
CA SER A 211 19.36 18.42 8.73
C SER A 211 18.74 18.96 7.43
N LEU A 212 17.74 18.28 6.86
CA LEU A 212 17.03 18.78 5.68
C LEU A 212 16.19 20.01 6.03
N ALA A 213 15.44 19.97 7.14
CA ALA A 213 14.64 21.08 7.62
C ALA A 213 15.49 22.34 7.84
N ALA A 214 16.63 22.22 8.53
CA ALA A 214 17.52 23.34 8.78
C ALA A 214 18.10 23.96 7.49
N ALA A 215 18.34 23.15 6.45
CA ALA A 215 18.77 23.66 5.14
C ALA A 215 17.64 24.45 4.44
N LEU A 216 16.40 23.98 4.52
CA LEU A 216 15.23 24.65 3.95
C LEU A 216 14.89 25.95 4.69
N GLU A 217 15.09 25.99 6.00
CA GLU A 217 14.93 27.22 6.80
C GLU A 217 15.98 28.27 6.43
N ALA A 218 17.24 27.86 6.27
CA ALA A 218 18.32 28.76 5.88
C ALA A 218 18.23 29.23 4.41
N GLU A 219 17.65 28.41 3.53
CA GLU A 219 17.43 28.74 2.11
C GLU A 219 16.01 28.35 1.65
N PRO A 220 15.01 29.22 1.87
CA PRO A 220 13.60 28.92 1.60
C PRO A 220 13.26 28.55 0.15
N GLY A 221 14.10 28.92 -0.82
CA GLY A 221 13.91 28.60 -2.25
C GLY A 221 14.62 27.33 -2.73
N LEU A 222 15.25 26.57 -1.82
CA LEU A 222 16.06 25.40 -2.18
C LEU A 222 15.21 24.26 -2.76
N LEU A 223 13.97 24.10 -2.30
CA LEU A 223 13.06 23.07 -2.78
C LEU A 223 12.64 23.32 -4.23
N GLU A 224 12.23 24.55 -4.55
CA GLU A 224 11.90 25.00 -5.90
C GLU A 224 13.12 24.95 -6.82
N TYR A 225 14.29 25.34 -6.31
CA TYR A 225 15.55 25.28 -7.03
C TYR A 225 15.89 23.85 -7.48
N ALA A 226 15.74 22.88 -6.56
CA ALA A 226 15.98 21.47 -6.85
C ALA A 226 14.93 20.92 -7.82
N ALA A 227 13.65 21.21 -7.60
CA ALA A 227 12.57 20.78 -8.48
C ALA A 227 12.74 21.29 -9.92
N ALA A 228 13.15 22.56 -10.10
CA ALA A 228 13.42 23.13 -11.43
C ALA A 228 14.60 22.47 -12.17
N ARG A 229 15.41 21.67 -11.48
CA ARG A 229 16.52 20.87 -12.03
C ARG A 229 16.21 19.38 -12.07
N ASN A 230 14.94 19.03 -11.85
CA ASN A 230 14.48 17.65 -11.72
C ASN A 230 15.22 16.86 -10.63
N VAL A 231 15.53 17.52 -9.52
CA VAL A 231 16.07 16.87 -8.32
C VAL A 231 15.02 16.99 -7.22
N VAL A 232 14.60 15.84 -6.68
CA VAL A 232 13.67 15.77 -5.55
C VAL A 232 14.49 15.59 -4.28
N LEU A 233 14.41 16.55 -3.36
CA LEU A 233 14.97 16.40 -2.02
C LEU A 233 14.06 15.47 -1.22
N ALA A 234 14.62 14.38 -0.69
CA ALA A 234 13.87 13.45 0.14
C ALA A 234 14.63 13.07 1.40
N SER A 235 13.92 13.09 2.51
CA SER A 235 14.26 12.47 3.77
C SER A 235 13.70 11.04 3.87
N PRO A 236 14.02 10.25 4.92
CA PRO A 236 13.44 8.91 5.09
C PRO A 236 11.92 8.88 4.95
N THR A 237 11.21 9.80 5.59
CA THR A 237 9.75 9.83 5.58
C THR A 237 9.20 10.13 4.19
N THR A 238 9.77 11.15 3.55
CA THR A 238 9.31 11.61 2.23
C THR A 238 9.71 10.63 1.13
N LEU A 239 10.84 9.94 1.26
CA LEU A 239 11.23 8.85 0.36
C LEU A 239 10.26 7.67 0.47
N ILE A 240 9.92 7.24 1.70
CA ILE A 240 8.93 6.17 1.92
C ILE A 240 7.59 6.55 1.27
N ALA A 241 7.13 7.78 1.52
CA ALA A 241 5.88 8.28 0.93
C ALA A 241 5.95 8.28 -0.59
N LEU A 242 7.03 8.84 -1.17
CA LEU A 242 7.24 8.89 -2.62
C LEU A 242 7.22 7.49 -3.24
N LEU A 243 7.97 6.54 -2.68
CA LEU A 243 8.03 5.17 -3.20
C LEU A 243 6.66 4.47 -3.13
N ARG A 244 5.93 4.64 -2.03
CA ARG A 244 4.57 4.07 -1.88
C ARG A 244 3.57 4.71 -2.85
N THR A 245 3.63 6.03 -3.02
CA THR A 245 2.77 6.76 -3.97
C THR A 245 3.08 6.36 -5.40
N VAL A 246 4.36 6.24 -5.77
CA VAL A 246 4.79 5.79 -7.10
C VAL A 246 4.35 4.34 -7.34
N ALA A 247 4.50 3.46 -6.35
CA ALA A 247 4.02 2.08 -6.43
C ALA A 247 2.49 2.00 -6.62
N HIS A 248 1.71 2.92 -6.04
CA HIS A 248 0.26 2.98 -6.26
C HIS A 248 -0.15 3.64 -7.59
N GLY A 249 0.57 4.70 -8.02
CA GLY A 249 0.18 5.54 -9.15
C GLY A 249 0.46 4.93 -10.53
N TRP A 250 1.46 4.06 -10.66
CA TRP A 250 1.88 3.52 -11.97
C TRP A 250 1.29 2.15 -12.34
N THR A 251 0.49 1.56 -11.45
CA THR A 251 -0.29 0.34 -11.73
C THR A 251 -1.30 0.56 -12.88
N THR A 252 -1.72 1.81 -13.12
CA THR A 252 -2.77 2.15 -14.10
C THR A 252 -2.30 2.08 -15.56
N GLU A 253 -1.02 2.32 -15.84
CA GLU A 253 -0.49 2.36 -17.22
C GLU A 253 -0.24 0.95 -17.77
N THR A 254 0.33 0.07 -16.93
CA THR A 254 0.56 -1.35 -17.26
C THR A 254 -0.75 -2.11 -17.50
N LEU A 255 -1.83 -1.72 -16.79
CA LEU A 255 -3.15 -2.32 -16.99
C LEU A 255 -3.71 -1.99 -18.38
N ALA A 256 -3.59 -0.74 -18.83
CA ALA A 256 -4.13 -0.31 -20.12
C ALA A 256 -3.45 -1.02 -21.30
N GLU A 257 -2.13 -1.23 -21.23
CA GLU A 257 -1.36 -1.91 -22.27
C GLU A 257 -1.68 -3.41 -22.35
N ARG A 258 -1.78 -4.06 -21.18
CA ARG A 258 -2.20 -5.47 -21.10
C ARG A 258 -3.65 -5.68 -21.54
N THR A 259 -4.55 -4.75 -21.26
CA THR A 259 -5.93 -4.81 -21.74
C THR A 259 -5.98 -4.74 -23.27
N ARG A 260 -5.17 -3.90 -23.93
CA ARG A 260 -5.14 -3.88 -25.42
C ARG A 260 -4.66 -5.19 -26.01
N GLU A 261 -3.62 -5.79 -25.43
CA GLU A 261 -3.08 -7.09 -25.85
C GLU A 261 -4.15 -8.20 -25.69
N ILE A 262 -4.84 -8.24 -24.55
CA ILE A 262 -5.93 -9.19 -24.29
C ILE A 262 -7.10 -8.99 -25.27
N HIS A 263 -7.49 -7.75 -25.55
CA HIS A 263 -8.55 -7.45 -26.52
C HIS A 263 -8.17 -7.90 -27.93
N GLN A 264 -6.91 -7.72 -28.34
CA GLN A 264 -6.44 -8.15 -29.65
C GLN A 264 -6.38 -9.68 -29.76
N LEU A 265 -5.83 -10.35 -28.74
CA LEU A 265 -5.83 -11.81 -28.66
C LEU A 265 -7.25 -12.39 -28.65
N GLY A 266 -8.18 -11.73 -27.95
CA GLY A 266 -9.59 -12.10 -27.91
C GLY A 266 -10.26 -12.01 -29.29
N ARG A 267 -10.01 -10.93 -30.04
CA ARG A 267 -10.51 -10.77 -31.43
C ARG A 267 -9.95 -11.85 -32.37
N ASP A 268 -8.65 -12.11 -32.29
CA ASP A 268 -7.98 -13.13 -33.11
C ASP A 268 -8.53 -14.53 -32.81
N LEU A 269 -8.73 -14.86 -31.52
CA LEU A 269 -9.31 -16.13 -31.11
C LEU A 269 -10.74 -16.29 -31.63
N TYR A 270 -11.58 -15.26 -31.47
CA TYR A 270 -12.97 -15.30 -31.93
C TYR A 270 -13.07 -15.45 -33.46
N GLY A 271 -12.23 -14.73 -34.22
CA GLY A 271 -12.15 -14.86 -35.67
C GLY A 271 -11.69 -16.26 -36.14
N ARG A 272 -10.75 -16.87 -35.42
CA ARG A 272 -10.31 -18.26 -35.68
C ARG A 272 -11.40 -19.26 -35.38
N LEU A 273 -12.12 -19.11 -34.26
CA LEU A 273 -13.26 -19.96 -33.91
C LEU A 273 -14.37 -19.88 -34.96
N GLY A 274 -14.71 -18.68 -35.45
CA GLY A 274 -15.68 -18.51 -36.53
C GLY A 274 -15.25 -19.21 -37.84
N THR A 275 -13.95 -19.16 -38.16
CA THR A 275 -13.41 -19.87 -39.33
C THR A 275 -13.53 -21.39 -39.19
N VAL A 276 -13.20 -21.94 -38.01
CA VAL A 276 -13.40 -23.36 -37.71
C VAL A 276 -14.88 -23.74 -37.78
N GLY A 277 -15.77 -22.90 -37.26
CA GLY A 277 -17.23 -23.08 -37.35
C GLY A 277 -17.71 -23.24 -38.80
N ARG A 278 -17.28 -22.35 -39.71
CA ARG A 278 -17.61 -22.46 -41.15
C ARG A 278 -17.08 -23.75 -41.80
N HIS A 279 -15.88 -24.19 -41.44
CA HIS A 279 -15.33 -25.45 -41.94
C HIS A 279 -16.14 -26.66 -41.45
N LEU A 280 -16.52 -26.67 -40.17
CA LEU A 280 -17.35 -27.72 -39.59
C LEU A 280 -18.75 -27.75 -40.19
N ASP A 281 -19.36 -26.60 -40.45
CA ASP A 281 -20.65 -26.49 -41.13
C ASP A 281 -20.61 -27.02 -42.57
N LYS A 282 -19.57 -26.66 -43.34
CA LYS A 282 -19.35 -27.23 -44.68
C LYS A 282 -19.15 -28.75 -44.63
N LEU A 283 -18.38 -29.25 -43.66
CA LEU A 283 -18.18 -30.68 -43.47
C LEU A 283 -19.50 -31.39 -43.10
N GLY A 284 -20.30 -30.81 -42.22
CA GLY A 284 -21.62 -31.30 -41.84
C GLY A 284 -22.56 -31.44 -43.03
N ARG A 285 -22.61 -30.42 -43.92
CA ARG A 285 -23.38 -30.50 -45.18
C ARG A 285 -22.90 -31.62 -46.10
N SER A 286 -21.58 -31.77 -46.26
CA SER A 286 -21.02 -32.84 -47.09
C SER A 286 -21.38 -34.22 -46.54
N LEU A 287 -21.27 -34.41 -45.23
CA LEU A 287 -21.59 -35.67 -44.58
C LEU A 287 -23.09 -36.00 -44.69
N LYS A 288 -23.96 -35.00 -44.51
CA LYS A 288 -25.40 -35.14 -44.75
C LYS A 288 -25.69 -35.62 -46.19
N GLY A 289 -25.08 -34.98 -47.18
CA GLY A 289 -25.23 -35.38 -48.59
C GLY A 289 -24.73 -36.81 -48.86
N SER A 290 -23.59 -37.21 -48.26
CA SER A 290 -23.09 -38.58 -48.36
C SER A 290 -24.06 -39.61 -47.77
N VAL A 291 -24.68 -39.30 -46.62
CA VAL A 291 -25.69 -40.17 -46.00
C VAL A 291 -26.95 -40.27 -46.87
N GLU A 292 -27.43 -39.16 -47.44
CA GLU A 292 -28.58 -39.15 -48.36
C GLU A 292 -28.32 -39.99 -49.63
N ALA A 293 -27.13 -39.88 -50.21
CA ALA A 293 -26.71 -40.65 -51.37
C ALA A 293 -26.61 -42.16 -51.05
N TYR A 294 -26.02 -42.50 -49.90
CA TYR A 294 -25.97 -43.88 -49.41
C TYR A 294 -27.37 -44.47 -49.24
N ASN A 295 -28.27 -43.76 -48.55
CA ASN A 295 -29.65 -44.19 -48.34
C ASN A 295 -30.41 -44.41 -49.65
N SER A 296 -30.21 -43.53 -50.65
CA SER A 296 -30.82 -43.66 -51.98
C SER A 296 -30.30 -44.88 -52.76
N ALA A 297 -29.00 -45.17 -52.64
CA ALA A 297 -28.37 -46.34 -53.26
C ALA A 297 -28.87 -47.65 -52.63
N VAL A 298 -28.92 -47.72 -51.30
CA VAL A 298 -29.49 -48.88 -50.57
C VAL A 298 -30.96 -49.08 -50.95
N GLY A 299 -31.77 -48.01 -50.94
CA GLY A 299 -33.18 -48.11 -51.35
C GLY A 299 -33.36 -48.61 -52.79
N SER A 300 -32.51 -48.18 -53.73
CA SER A 300 -32.53 -48.67 -55.11
C SER A 300 -32.12 -50.14 -55.22
N LEU A 301 -31.13 -50.57 -54.45
CA LEU A 301 -30.69 -51.96 -54.37
C LEU A 301 -31.82 -52.86 -53.84
N GLU A 302 -32.49 -52.45 -52.76
CA GLU A 302 -33.57 -53.22 -52.14
C GLU A 302 -34.81 -53.33 -53.03
N GLN A 303 -35.27 -52.20 -53.58
CA GLN A 303 -36.54 -52.12 -54.32
C GLN A 303 -36.45 -52.72 -55.73
N ARG A 304 -35.30 -52.59 -56.39
CA ARG A 304 -35.14 -53.01 -57.79
C ARG A 304 -34.27 -54.25 -57.89
N VAL A 305 -33.03 -54.17 -57.42
CA VAL A 305 -32.03 -55.21 -57.66
C VAL A 305 -32.35 -56.49 -56.89
N PHE A 306 -32.66 -56.42 -55.60
CA PHE A 306 -32.99 -57.61 -54.81
C PHE A 306 -34.36 -58.20 -55.14
N VAL A 307 -35.30 -57.42 -55.68
CA VAL A 307 -36.56 -57.96 -56.20
C VAL A 307 -36.31 -58.73 -57.50
N THR A 308 -35.57 -58.14 -58.44
CA THR A 308 -35.20 -58.81 -59.69
C THR A 308 -34.31 -60.02 -59.45
N ALA A 309 -33.36 -59.96 -58.51
CA ALA A 309 -32.50 -61.08 -58.15
C ALA A 309 -33.30 -62.22 -57.48
N ARG A 310 -34.31 -61.91 -56.66
CA ARG A 310 -35.23 -62.92 -56.11
C ARG A 310 -36.04 -63.60 -57.21
N HIS A 311 -36.68 -62.82 -58.08
CA HIS A 311 -37.43 -63.35 -59.21
C HIS A 311 -36.56 -64.20 -60.15
N PHE A 312 -35.33 -63.76 -60.43
CA PHE A 312 -34.38 -64.52 -61.26
C PHE A 312 -33.93 -65.82 -60.57
N ARG A 313 -33.63 -65.78 -59.28
CA ARG A 313 -33.28 -66.97 -58.49
C ARG A 313 -34.40 -68.01 -58.54
N ASP A 314 -35.65 -67.58 -58.42
CA ASP A 314 -36.82 -68.45 -58.42
C ASP A 314 -37.06 -69.07 -59.82
N VAL A 315 -36.72 -68.35 -60.91
CA VAL A 315 -36.81 -68.87 -62.29
C VAL A 315 -35.63 -69.76 -62.69
N ALA A 316 -34.42 -69.49 -62.16
CA ALA A 316 -33.17 -70.16 -62.53
C ALA A 316 -32.74 -71.28 -61.57
N ASP A 317 -33.57 -71.61 -60.57
CA ASP A 317 -33.36 -72.64 -59.54
C ASP A 317 -32.00 -72.54 -58.80
N LEU A 318 -31.61 -71.32 -58.46
CA LEU A 318 -30.35 -71.05 -57.74
C LEU A 318 -30.58 -71.15 -56.21
N HIS A 319 -29.76 -71.94 -55.51
CA HIS A 319 -29.99 -72.23 -54.08
C HIS A 319 -29.20 -71.36 -53.09
N GLU A 320 -28.25 -70.54 -53.55
CA GLU A 320 -27.43 -69.70 -52.66
C GLU A 320 -28.00 -68.27 -52.54
N PRO A 321 -28.28 -67.76 -51.32
CA PRO A 321 -28.79 -66.41 -51.14
C PRO A 321 -27.70 -65.36 -51.29
N LEU A 322 -28.05 -64.19 -51.85
CA LEU A 322 -27.14 -63.05 -51.94
C LEU A 322 -26.87 -62.46 -50.54
N PRO A 323 -25.62 -62.14 -50.20
CA PRO A 323 -25.30 -61.46 -48.95
C PRO A 323 -25.82 -60.01 -48.97
N ALA A 324 -26.60 -59.64 -47.95
CA ALA A 324 -27.09 -58.28 -47.78
C ALA A 324 -26.05 -57.40 -47.06
N PRO A 325 -25.80 -56.16 -47.52
CA PRO A 325 -24.93 -55.23 -46.81
C PRO A 325 -25.56 -54.85 -45.45
N ARG A 326 -24.71 -54.62 -44.44
CA ARG A 326 -25.18 -54.09 -43.13
C ARG A 326 -25.48 -52.58 -43.26
N PRO A 327 -26.60 -52.09 -42.71
CA PRO A 327 -26.92 -50.68 -42.72
C PRO A 327 -25.96 -49.90 -41.80
N VAL A 328 -25.72 -48.63 -42.14
CA VAL A 328 -25.04 -47.69 -41.25
C VAL A 328 -26.09 -47.10 -40.30
N GLU A 329 -25.98 -47.43 -39.00
CA GLU A 329 -26.94 -47.00 -37.96
C GLU A 329 -26.55 -45.69 -37.26
N GLU A 330 -25.32 -45.20 -37.45
CA GLU A 330 -24.84 -43.98 -36.81
C GLU A 330 -25.16 -42.74 -37.64
N ALA A 331 -25.97 -41.84 -37.06
CA ALA A 331 -26.23 -40.52 -37.61
C ALA A 331 -25.17 -39.50 -37.10
N PRO A 332 -24.78 -38.51 -37.93
CA PRO A 332 -23.93 -37.42 -37.47
C PRO A 332 -24.58 -36.67 -36.30
N ARG A 333 -23.82 -36.45 -35.23
CA ARG A 333 -24.31 -35.74 -34.04
C ARG A 333 -24.66 -34.29 -34.42
N PRO A 334 -25.86 -33.79 -34.07
CA PRO A 334 -26.22 -32.41 -34.32
C PRO A 334 -25.36 -31.47 -33.47
N LEU A 335 -24.97 -30.33 -34.04
CA LEU A 335 -24.33 -29.25 -33.30
C LEU A 335 -25.39 -28.59 -32.42
N SER A 336 -25.17 -28.59 -31.10
CA SER A 336 -26.10 -28.04 -30.11
C SER A 336 -25.51 -26.92 -29.25
N ALA A 337 -24.24 -26.56 -29.47
CA ALA A 337 -23.59 -25.47 -28.74
C ALA A 337 -24.05 -24.13 -29.32
N VAL A 338 -24.59 -23.26 -28.46
CA VAL A 338 -25.17 -21.96 -28.83
C VAL A 338 -24.11 -21.05 -29.46
N GLU A 339 -22.88 -21.10 -28.96
CA GLU A 339 -21.73 -20.31 -29.43
C GLU A 339 -21.32 -20.63 -30.87
N LEU A 340 -21.67 -21.82 -31.38
CA LEU A 340 -21.42 -22.23 -32.77
C LEU A 340 -22.60 -21.91 -33.69
N LEU A 341 -23.78 -21.63 -33.14
CA LEU A 341 -24.99 -21.28 -33.91
C LEU A 341 -25.03 -19.78 -34.21
N ASP A 342 -24.59 -18.94 -33.26
CA ASP A 342 -24.56 -17.49 -33.43
C ASP A 342 -23.52 -17.03 -34.48
N ALA A 343 -22.36 -17.71 -34.55
CA ALA A 343 -21.31 -17.41 -35.53
C ALA A 343 -21.71 -17.70 -37.00
N VAL A 344 -22.80 -18.46 -37.22
CA VAL A 344 -23.37 -18.74 -38.54
C VAL A 344 -24.54 -17.80 -38.86
N ALA A 345 -25.17 -17.22 -37.83
CA ALA A 345 -26.24 -16.24 -37.99
C ALA A 345 -25.74 -14.86 -38.43
N GLU A 346 -24.52 -14.46 -38.06
CA GLU A 346 -23.93 -13.17 -38.49
C GLU A 346 -23.67 -13.09 -40.01
N ASP A 347 -23.67 -14.20 -40.74
CA ASP A 347 -23.54 -14.23 -42.21
C ASP A 347 -24.91 -14.17 -42.92
N ARG A 348 -26.01 -14.03 -42.16
CA ARG A 348 -27.36 -13.79 -42.68
C ARG A 348 -27.89 -12.45 -42.18
N ASP A 349 -27.92 -11.51 -43.13
CA ASP A 349 -28.56 -10.20 -43.10
C ASP A 349 -27.77 -9.08 -42.39
N GLU A 350 -26.95 -8.38 -43.19
CA GLU A 350 -26.95 -6.91 -43.15
C GLU A 350 -28.39 -6.43 -43.45
N LEU A 351 -29.23 -6.37 -42.42
CA LEU A 351 -30.50 -5.65 -42.49
C LEU A 351 -30.18 -4.16 -42.67
N PRO A 352 -30.73 -3.47 -43.68
CA PRO A 352 -30.55 -2.04 -43.82
C PRO A 352 -31.14 -1.33 -42.60
N ASP A 353 -30.35 -0.44 -42.00
CA ASP A 353 -30.69 0.34 -40.82
C ASP A 353 -31.96 1.18 -41.08
N LEU A 354 -33.08 0.78 -40.48
CA LEU A 354 -34.36 1.51 -40.57
C LEU A 354 -34.44 2.72 -39.62
N ARG A 355 -33.31 3.32 -39.22
CA ARG A 355 -33.30 4.52 -38.37
C ARG A 355 -33.07 5.85 -39.09
N GLU A 356 -32.82 5.87 -40.39
CA GLU A 356 -32.85 7.13 -41.15
C GLU A 356 -34.25 7.43 -41.68
N ARG A 357 -35.01 8.22 -40.92
CA ARG A 357 -36.20 8.90 -41.43
C ARG A 357 -35.75 9.97 -42.41
N PRO A 358 -36.20 9.99 -43.69
CA PRO A 358 -36.06 11.18 -44.50
C PRO A 358 -37.01 12.25 -43.97
N HIS A 359 -36.45 13.36 -43.49
CA HIS A 359 -37.20 14.58 -43.28
C HIS A 359 -37.84 15.03 -44.60
N GLY A 360 -39.17 15.20 -44.63
CA GLY A 360 -39.80 16.11 -45.59
C GLY A 360 -40.95 15.63 -46.47
N VAL A 361 -41.88 14.78 -46.00
CA VAL A 361 -43.16 14.56 -46.72
C VAL A 361 -44.35 14.73 -45.76
N PRO A 362 -45.27 15.69 -46.00
CA PRO A 362 -46.44 15.89 -45.14
C PRO A 362 -47.53 14.82 -45.38
N PRO A 363 -48.28 14.43 -44.34
CA PRO A 363 -49.25 13.33 -44.42
C PRO A 363 -50.56 13.83 -45.02
N SER A 364 -50.73 13.71 -46.34
CA SER A 364 -52.06 13.86 -46.96
C SER A 364 -52.38 12.88 -48.09
N GLU A 365 -51.48 11.95 -48.42
CA GLU A 365 -51.73 10.97 -49.48
C GLU A 365 -51.41 9.54 -49.05
N TYR A 366 -52.30 8.96 -48.24
CA TYR A 366 -52.47 7.51 -48.23
C TYR A 366 -53.94 7.20 -48.51
N ARG A 367 -54.30 7.21 -49.79
CA ARG A 367 -55.56 6.67 -50.28
C ARG A 367 -55.43 5.15 -50.36
N ARG A 368 -56.27 4.43 -49.62
CA ARG A 368 -56.54 2.99 -49.80
C ARG A 368 -57.00 2.73 -51.24
N ALA A 369 -56.34 1.81 -51.93
CA ALA A 369 -56.86 1.05 -53.06
C ALA A 369 -56.01 -0.24 -53.12
N ASP A 370 -56.58 -1.37 -52.67
CA ASP A 370 -57.19 -2.39 -53.52
C ASP A 370 -56.15 -3.44 -53.93
N LEU A 371 -56.13 -4.55 -53.18
CA LEU A 371 -55.54 -5.81 -53.59
C LEU A 371 -56.68 -6.66 -54.20
N PRO A 372 -56.51 -7.22 -55.41
CA PRO A 372 -57.35 -8.32 -55.88
C PRO A 372 -57.11 -9.62 -55.10
#